data_AF-A0A3R8MRU9-F1
#
_entry.id   AF-A0A3R8MRU9-F1
#
_cell.length_a   1.000
_cell.length_b   1.000
_cell.length_c   1.000
_cell.angle_alpha   90.00
_cell.angle_beta   90.00
_cell.angle_gamma   90.00
#
_symmetry.space_group_name_H-M   'P 1'
#
loop_
_entity.id
_entity.type
_entity.pdbx_description
1 polymer ?
#
loop_
_entity_poly.entity_id
_entity_poly.type
_entity_poly.pdbx_seq_one_letter_code
_entity_poly.pdbx_strand_id
1 'polypeptide(L)'
;MILCKMDDGMAEATLEGFTRQMKKMPAFMRKSLAYDRVNEMACFRQLSERLNINIWFCGPYAPWQRSSNENTNGLLRQFSPKGMDLSTISQIRLNDIARLMNGRPRLALDASQQSLDDYARPLVAFDSCHRKHRHHAADSGQRPRRQCWSERLRCRLSC
;
A
#
# COMPACT_ATOMS: atom_id res chain seq x y z
N MET A 1 -5.79 4.98 -1.64
CA MET A 1 -4.83 4.71 -0.54
C MET A 1 -3.72 5.75 -0.59
N ILE A 2 -3.24 6.19 0.57
CA ILE A 2 -2.07 7.07 0.70
C ILE A 2 -1.11 6.44 1.71
N LEU A 3 0.20 6.56 1.47
CA LEU A 3 1.25 6.09 2.38
C LEU A 3 2.05 7.30 2.89
N CYS A 4 2.28 7.35 4.19
CA CYS A 4 3.00 8.42 4.85
C CYS A 4 4.25 7.88 5.55
N LYS A 5 5.42 8.44 5.26
CA LYS A 5 6.60 8.28 6.11
C LYS A 5 6.45 9.21 7.32
N MET A 6 6.59 8.62 8.49
CA MET A 6 6.63 9.31 9.78
C MET A 6 8.03 9.15 10.35
N ASP A 7 8.48 10.14 11.12
CA ASP A 7 9.82 10.16 11.69
C ASP A 7 9.93 9.20 12.88
N ASP A 8 8.86 9.10 13.67
CA ASP A 8 8.69 8.13 14.74
C ASP A 8 7.24 7.59 14.80
N GLY A 9 6.98 6.75 15.80
CA GLY A 9 5.64 6.23 16.13
C GLY A 9 4.97 7.00 17.25
N MET A 10 5.18 8.31 17.39
CA MET A 10 4.51 9.11 18.41
C MET A 10 3.24 9.75 17.85
N ALA A 11 2.34 10.15 18.76
CA ALA A 11 1.05 10.71 18.37
C ALA A 11 1.16 12.02 17.58
N GLU A 12 2.18 12.82 17.88
CA GLU A 12 2.45 14.10 17.21
C GLU A 12 3.00 13.89 15.79
N ALA A 13 4.01 13.04 15.61
CA ALA A 13 4.53 12.72 14.28
C ALA A 13 3.45 12.10 13.39
N THR A 14 2.56 11.30 13.98
CA THR A 14 1.40 10.72 13.31
C THR A 14 0.41 11.79 12.87
N LEU A 15 0.07 12.74 13.75
CA LEU A 15 -0.78 13.89 13.44
C LEU A 15 -0.20 14.72 12.29
N GLU A 16 1.08 15.08 12.35
CA GLU A 16 1.74 15.88 11.32
C GLU A 16 1.83 15.13 9.98
N GLY A 17 2.17 13.84 10.04
CA GLY A 17 2.19 12.94 8.89
C GLY A 17 0.86 12.87 8.17
N PHE A 18 -0.22 12.54 8.89
CA PHE A 18 -1.56 12.47 8.32
C PHE A 18 -2.03 13.82 7.81
N THR A 19 -1.83 14.90 8.57
CA THR A 19 -2.22 16.26 8.14
C THR A 19 -1.56 16.61 6.80
N ARG A 20 -0.24 16.40 6.69
CA ARG A 20 0.55 16.70 5.50
C ARG A 20 0.07 15.92 4.27
N GLN A 21 -0.22 14.63 4.42
CA GLN A 21 -0.63 13.80 3.29
C GLN A 21 -2.08 14.02 2.89
N MET A 22 -2.98 14.15 3.86
CA MET A 22 -4.40 14.37 3.60
C MET A 22 -4.66 15.73 2.96
N LYS A 23 -3.89 16.78 3.32
CA LYS A 23 -3.99 18.10 2.68
C LYS A 23 -3.69 18.07 1.16
N LYS A 24 -2.97 17.06 0.66
CA LYS A 24 -2.74 16.89 -0.80
C LYS A 24 -4.01 16.49 -1.54
N MET A 25 -5.00 15.94 -0.84
CA MET A 25 -6.30 15.61 -1.43
C MET A 25 -7.21 16.85 -1.41
N PRO A 26 -8.00 17.07 -2.47
CA PRO A 26 -9.07 18.06 -2.46
C PRO A 26 -10.01 17.85 -1.27
N ALA A 27 -10.47 18.95 -0.66
CA ALA A 27 -11.30 18.90 0.55
C ALA A 27 -12.58 18.07 0.36
N PHE A 28 -13.23 18.17 -0.82
CA PHE A 28 -14.46 17.44 -1.12
C PHE A 28 -14.31 15.90 -1.10
N MET A 29 -13.09 15.39 -1.28
CA MET A 29 -12.80 13.95 -1.24
C MET A 29 -12.53 13.45 0.19
N ARG A 30 -12.31 14.35 1.14
CA ARG A 30 -12.03 14.05 2.54
C ARG A 30 -13.32 14.22 3.36
N LYS A 31 -14.18 13.21 3.36
CA LYS A 31 -15.47 13.26 4.09
C LYS A 31 -15.37 12.79 5.53
N SER A 32 -14.75 11.62 5.73
CA SER A 32 -14.59 11.00 7.04
C SER A 32 -13.39 10.05 7.05
N LEU A 33 -12.95 9.69 8.25
CA LEU A 33 -11.85 8.76 8.45
C LEU A 33 -12.19 7.78 9.58
N ALA A 34 -12.10 6.48 9.28
CA ALA A 34 -12.19 5.44 10.29
C ALA A 34 -10.81 5.19 10.91
N TYR A 35 -10.76 5.15 12.23
CA TYR A 35 -9.56 5.10 13.07
C TYR A 35 -9.48 3.78 13.84
N ASP A 36 -8.28 3.23 13.90
CA ASP A 36 -7.94 2.17 14.84
C ASP A 36 -7.54 2.79 16.20
N ARG A 37 -7.85 2.08 17.30
CA ARG A 37 -7.52 2.53 18.66
C ARG A 37 -6.10 2.17 19.04
N VAL A 38 -5.13 2.83 18.40
CA VAL A 38 -3.70 2.70 18.73
C VAL A 38 -3.21 3.99 19.41
N ASN A 39 -2.21 3.90 20.26
CA ASN A 39 -1.76 5.03 21.08
C ASN A 39 -1.13 6.16 20.26
N GLU A 40 -0.49 5.80 19.15
CA GLU A 40 0.06 6.69 18.13
C GLU A 40 -1.03 7.56 17.47
N MET A 41 -2.31 7.24 17.71
CA MET A 41 -3.46 7.93 17.16
C MET A 41 -4.20 8.79 18.20
N ALA A 42 -3.60 9.04 19.37
CA ALA A 42 -4.22 9.80 20.46
C ALA A 42 -4.60 11.26 20.08
N CYS A 43 -3.90 11.88 19.12
CA CYS A 43 -4.15 13.25 18.67
C CYS A 43 -5.28 13.40 17.63
N PHE A 44 -6.21 12.43 17.54
CA PHE A 44 -7.29 12.44 16.54
C PHE A 44 -8.15 13.72 16.56
N ARG A 45 -8.42 14.31 17.74
CA ARG A 45 -9.22 15.55 17.85
C ARG A 45 -8.59 16.70 17.06
N GLN A 46 -7.28 16.88 17.21
CA GLN A 46 -6.54 17.89 16.47
C GLN A 46 -6.52 17.61 14.97
N LEU A 47 -6.47 16.33 14.57
CA LEU A 47 -6.56 15.97 13.15
C LEU A 47 -7.94 16.31 12.56
N SER A 48 -9.00 15.99 13.31
CA SER A 48 -10.39 16.30 12.95
C SER A 48 -10.57 17.79 12.66
N GLU A 49 -10.07 18.64 13.55
CA GLU A 49 -10.12 20.10 13.41
C GLU A 49 -9.29 20.60 12.20
N ARG A 50 -8.04 20.13 12.07
CA ARG A 50 -7.13 20.56 10.99
C ARG A 50 -7.61 20.18 9.58
N LEU A 51 -8.32 19.07 9.45
CA LEU A 51 -8.80 18.57 8.17
C LEU A 51 -10.29 18.87 7.94
N ASN A 52 -11.01 19.32 8.96
CA ASN A 52 -12.45 19.51 8.98
C ASN A 52 -13.21 18.25 8.53
N ILE A 53 -12.89 17.10 9.14
CA ILE A 53 -13.49 15.79 8.83
C ILE A 53 -13.97 15.07 10.08
N ASN A 54 -14.99 14.23 9.92
CA ASN A 54 -15.46 13.37 11.01
C ASN A 54 -14.57 12.13 11.16
N ILE A 55 -14.09 11.89 12.39
CA ILE A 55 -13.29 10.71 12.73
C ILE A 55 -14.15 9.72 13.52
N TRP A 56 -14.17 8.47 13.08
CA TRP A 56 -14.92 7.37 13.70
C TRP A 56 -13.98 6.29 14.20
N PHE A 57 -14.27 5.66 15.34
CA PHE A 57 -13.45 4.57 15.87
C PHE A 57 -14.07 3.20 15.62
N CYS A 58 -13.24 2.22 15.27
CA CYS A 58 -13.69 0.83 15.20
C CYS A 58 -13.98 0.27 16.61
N GLY A 59 -15.08 -0.49 16.71
CA GLY A 59 -15.57 -1.11 17.93
C GLY A 59 -14.61 -2.17 18.48
N PRO A 60 -14.59 -2.40 19.81
CA PRO A 60 -13.79 -3.46 20.38
C PRO A 60 -14.47 -4.77 19.98
N TYR A 61 -13.70 -5.80 19.63
CA TYR A 61 -14.25 -7.09 19.16
C TYR A 61 -15.03 -7.05 17.84
N ALA A 62 -14.85 -6.01 17.03
CA ALA A 62 -15.42 -5.90 15.69
C ALA A 62 -14.34 -5.99 14.58
N PRO A 63 -13.64 -7.13 14.43
CA PRO A 63 -12.57 -7.27 13.43
C PRO A 63 -13.07 -7.06 11.99
N TRP A 64 -14.33 -7.37 11.71
CA TRP A 64 -14.94 -7.15 10.39
C TRP A 64 -14.94 -5.68 9.95
N GLN A 65 -14.92 -4.72 10.89
CA GLN A 65 -14.82 -3.29 10.57
C GLN A 65 -13.45 -2.89 10.02
N ARG A 66 -12.43 -3.75 10.13
CA ARG A 66 -11.05 -3.50 9.71
C ARG A 66 -10.60 -4.36 8.53
N SER A 67 -11.50 -5.13 7.92
CA SER A 67 -11.14 -6.07 6.84
C SER A 67 -10.39 -5.40 5.68
N SER A 68 -10.72 -4.13 5.37
CA SER A 68 -9.99 -3.35 4.35
C SER A 68 -8.53 -3.06 4.72
N ASN A 69 -8.24 -2.84 6.01
CA ASN A 69 -6.87 -2.60 6.50
C ASN A 69 -6.02 -3.86 6.35
N GLU A 70 -6.58 -5.03 6.68
CA GLU A 70 -5.90 -6.31 6.53
C GLU A 70 -5.56 -6.64 5.07
N ASN A 71 -6.52 -6.43 4.16
CA ASN A 71 -6.29 -6.59 2.73
C ASN A 71 -5.20 -5.64 2.21
N THR A 72 -5.27 -4.36 2.60
CA THR A 72 -4.28 -3.34 2.21
C THR A 72 -2.89 -3.69 2.74
N ASN A 73 -2.78 -4.13 3.99
CA ASN A 73 -1.53 -4.59 4.58
C ASN A 73 -0.97 -5.82 3.87
N GLY A 74 -1.83 -6.76 3.45
CA GLY A 74 -1.44 -7.92 2.65
C GLY A 74 -0.82 -7.52 1.30
N LEU A 75 -1.43 -6.56 0.60
CA LEU A 75 -0.91 -6.02 -0.64
C LEU A 75 0.41 -5.25 -0.43
N LEU A 76 0.51 -4.47 0.65
CA LEU A 76 1.73 -3.72 0.97
C LEU A 76 2.92 -4.66 1.24
N ARG A 77 2.67 -5.85 1.82
CA ARG A 77 3.71 -6.87 2.05
C ARG A 77 4.34 -7.41 0.77
N GLN A 78 3.71 -7.23 -0.40
CA GLN A 78 4.32 -7.53 -1.70
C GLN A 78 5.46 -6.57 -2.04
N PHE A 79 5.44 -5.35 -1.49
CA PHE A 79 6.48 -4.33 -1.68
C PHE A 79 7.44 -4.21 -0.49
N SER A 80 6.96 -4.51 0.71
CA SER A 80 7.74 -4.49 1.95
C SER A 80 7.64 -5.83 2.70
N PRO A 81 8.52 -6.79 2.38
CA PRO A 81 8.60 -8.07 3.10
C PRO A 81 8.82 -7.88 4.60
N LYS A 82 8.42 -8.88 5.40
CA LYS A 82 8.66 -8.87 6.85
C LYS A 82 10.16 -8.73 7.14
N GLY A 83 10.51 -7.89 8.12
CA GLY A 83 11.90 -7.65 8.54
C GLY A 83 12.67 -6.67 7.64
N MET A 84 12.04 -6.11 6.60
CA MET A 84 12.64 -4.99 5.86
C MET A 84 12.67 -3.75 6.76
N ASP A 85 13.83 -3.09 6.79
CA ASP A 85 13.98 -1.81 7.47
C ASP A 85 13.25 -0.70 6.69
N LEU A 86 12.12 -0.25 7.25
CA LEU A 86 11.27 0.80 6.69
C LEU A 86 11.88 2.20 6.84
N SER A 87 12.89 2.38 7.70
CA SER A 87 13.52 3.69 7.93
C SER A 87 14.20 4.22 6.66
N THR A 88 14.74 3.30 5.85
CA THR A 88 15.45 3.58 4.58
C THR A 88 14.53 3.95 3.41
N ILE A 89 13.21 3.77 3.56
CA ILE A 89 12.27 4.01 2.47
C ILE A 89 11.88 5.49 2.44
N SER A 90 12.21 6.14 1.32
CA SER A 90 11.85 7.54 1.09
C SER A 90 10.35 7.72 0.83
N GLN A 91 9.82 8.90 1.16
CA GLN A 91 8.43 9.27 0.85
C GLN A 91 8.13 9.20 -0.65
N ILE A 92 9.11 9.46 -1.52
CA ILE A 92 8.97 9.34 -2.98
C ILE A 92 8.62 7.91 -3.35
N ARG A 93 9.38 6.94 -2.82
CA ARG A 93 9.13 5.52 -3.08
C ARG A 93 7.79 5.06 -2.52
N LEU A 94 7.37 5.57 -1.37
CA LEU A 94 6.02 5.31 -0.82
C LEU A 94 4.92 5.86 -1.73
N ASN A 95 5.11 7.03 -2.33
CA ASN A 95 4.14 7.59 -3.28
C ASN A 95 4.05 6.73 -4.55
N ASP A 96 5.16 6.21 -5.05
CA ASP A 96 5.18 5.32 -6.21
C ASP A 96 4.47 3.99 -5.92
N ILE A 97 4.73 3.40 -4.74
CA ILE A 97 4.00 2.21 -4.28
C ILE A 97 2.50 2.51 -4.18
N ALA A 98 2.12 3.64 -3.58
CA ALA A 98 0.73 4.05 -3.47
C ALA A 98 0.08 4.24 -4.85
N ARG A 99 0.78 4.84 -5.82
CA ARG A 99 0.32 4.97 -7.21
C ARG A 99 0.10 3.60 -7.85
N LEU A 100 1.07 2.71 -7.74
CA LEU A 100 0.99 1.35 -8.29
C LEU A 100 -0.14 0.53 -7.67
N MET A 101 -0.43 0.73 -6.37
CA MET A 101 -1.52 0.06 -5.65
C MET A 101 -2.89 0.66 -5.99
N ASN A 102 -2.99 1.98 -6.10
CA ASN A 102 -4.24 2.66 -6.47
C ASN A 102 -4.61 2.39 -7.93
N GLY A 103 -3.63 2.29 -8.82
CA GLY A 103 -3.84 1.95 -10.23
C GLY A 103 -3.97 0.45 -10.52
N ARG A 104 -3.99 -0.43 -9.50
CA ARG A 104 -4.25 -1.85 -9.76
C ARG A 104 -5.70 -2.01 -10.24
N PRO A 105 -5.94 -2.70 -11.36
CA PRO A 105 -7.29 -3.08 -11.74
C PRO A 105 -7.90 -3.88 -10.58
N ARG A 106 -9.16 -3.60 -10.27
CA ARG A 106 -9.96 -4.36 -9.31
C ARG A 106 -11.16 -4.88 -10.06
N LEU A 107 -11.47 -6.14 -9.85
CA LEU A 107 -12.68 -6.71 -10.40
C LEU A 107 -13.89 -6.05 -9.71
N ALA A 108 -14.78 -5.48 -10.51
CA ALA A 108 -16.03 -4.91 -10.02
C ALA A 108 -17.04 -6.04 -9.73
N LEU A 109 -18.02 -5.76 -8.87
CA LEU A 109 -19.03 -6.75 -8.47
C LEU A 109 -19.93 -7.19 -9.64
N ASP A 110 -20.01 -6.37 -10.69
CA ASP A 110 -20.77 -6.55 -11.93
C ASP A 110 -19.88 -6.83 -13.15
N ALA A 111 -18.63 -7.23 -12.91
CA ALA A 111 -17.66 -7.47 -13.96
C ALA A 111 -18.18 -8.45 -15.02
N SER A 112 -18.33 -7.96 -16.25
CA SER A 112 -18.61 -8.79 -17.43
C SER A 112 -17.54 -9.88 -17.61
N GLN A 113 -17.89 -10.97 -18.29
CA GLN A 113 -16.95 -12.04 -18.61
C GLN A 113 -15.69 -11.52 -19.33
N GLN A 114 -15.85 -10.53 -20.21
CA GLN A 114 -14.72 -9.92 -20.90
C GLN A 114 -13.78 -9.16 -19.94
N SER A 115 -14.34 -8.47 -18.94
CA SER A 115 -13.54 -7.83 -17.90
C SER A 115 -12.86 -8.81 -16.94
N LEU A 116 -13.42 -10.01 -16.75
CA LEU A 116 -12.76 -11.11 -16.03
C LEU A 116 -11.53 -11.62 -16.80
N ASP A 117 -11.67 -11.80 -18.10
CA ASP A 117 -10.59 -12.29 -18.97
C ASP A 117 -9.45 -11.25 -19.08
N ASP A 118 -9.79 -9.96 -19.20
CA ASP A 118 -8.82 -8.87 -19.19
C ASP A 118 -8.15 -8.68 -17.82
N TYR A 119 -8.87 -8.93 -16.72
CA TYR A 119 -8.29 -8.95 -15.38
C TYR A 119 -7.30 -10.11 -15.18
N ALA A 120 -7.56 -11.27 -15.79
CA ALA A 120 -6.70 -12.44 -15.69
C ALA A 120 -5.41 -12.32 -16.53
N ARG A 121 -5.43 -11.60 -17.66
CA ARG A 121 -4.31 -11.50 -18.61
C ARG A 121 -2.99 -10.95 -18.01
N PRO A 122 -2.97 -9.94 -17.13
CA PRO A 122 -1.74 -9.50 -16.45
C PRO A 122 -1.21 -10.48 -15.39
N LEU A 123 -2.08 -11.28 -14.78
CA LEU A 123 -1.70 -12.22 -13.72
C LEU A 123 -0.92 -13.42 -14.26
N VAL A 124 -1.32 -13.96 -15.42
CA VAL A 124 -0.56 -15.03 -16.12
C VAL A 124 0.81 -14.55 -16.63
N ALA A 125 0.95 -13.27 -17.00
CA ALA A 125 2.23 -12.68 -17.36
C ALA A 125 3.18 -12.55 -16.14
N PHE A 126 2.64 -12.28 -14.95
CA PHE A 126 3.41 -12.21 -13.71
C PHE A 126 3.99 -13.58 -13.30
N ASP A 127 3.20 -14.65 -13.40
CA ASP A 127 3.64 -16.02 -13.10
C ASP A 127 4.67 -16.55 -14.10
N SER A 128 4.54 -16.16 -15.38
CA SER A 128 5.49 -16.52 -16.44
C SER A 128 6.87 -15.91 -16.20
N CYS A 129 6.93 -14.66 -15.71
CA CYS A 129 8.17 -14.00 -15.31
C CYS A 129 8.81 -14.68 -14.09
N HIS A 130 8.00 -15.06 -13.09
CA HIS A 130 8.47 -15.75 -11.89
C HIS A 130 8.99 -17.17 -12.17
N ARG A 131 8.51 -17.83 -13.22
CA ARG A 131 8.99 -19.15 -13.68
C ARG A 131 10.28 -19.03 -14.50
N LYS A 132 10.39 -18.05 -15.40
CA LYS A 132 11.62 -17.81 -16.20
C LYS A 132 12.84 -17.47 -15.32
N HIS A 133 12.68 -16.67 -14.26
CA HIS A 133 13.78 -16.35 -13.33
C HIS A 133 14.16 -17.50 -12.38
N ARG A 134 13.31 -18.53 -12.21
CA ARG A 134 13.69 -19.75 -11.47
C ARG A 134 14.60 -20.67 -12.29
N HIS A 135 14.43 -20.71 -13.61
CA HIS A 135 15.22 -21.58 -14.48
C HIS A 135 16.63 -21.04 -14.82
N HIS A 136 16.88 -19.73 -14.70
CA HIS A 136 18.24 -19.18 -14.85
C HIS A 136 19.09 -19.22 -13.56
N ALA A 137 18.49 -19.50 -12.41
CA ALA A 137 19.22 -19.58 -11.14
C ALA A 137 19.80 -20.98 -10.83
N ALA A 138 19.54 -21.97 -11.70
CA ALA A 138 19.96 -23.35 -11.47
C ALA A 138 21.33 -23.71 -12.08
N ASP A 139 21.92 -22.86 -12.92
CA ASP A 139 23.08 -23.23 -13.76
C ASP A 139 24.39 -22.50 -13.43
N SER A 140 24.44 -21.77 -12.32
CA SER A 140 25.68 -21.21 -11.80
C SER A 140 25.68 -21.34 -10.28
N GLY A 141 26.57 -22.18 -9.74
CA GLY A 141 26.74 -22.48 -8.31
C GLY A 141 27.19 -21.31 -7.44
N GLN A 142 26.60 -20.13 -7.62
CA GLN A 142 26.81 -18.93 -6.83
C GLN A 142 25.45 -18.45 -6.33
N ARG A 143 25.27 -18.44 -5.00
CA ARG A 143 24.10 -17.80 -4.36
C ARG A 143 24.04 -16.34 -4.82
N PRO A 144 22.94 -15.85 -5.43
CA PRO A 144 22.89 -14.45 -5.82
C PRO A 144 22.67 -13.59 -4.57
N ARG A 145 23.74 -12.92 -4.14
CA ARG A 145 23.65 -11.69 -3.33
C ARG A 145 22.93 -10.63 -4.16
N ARG A 146 21.89 -10.04 -3.58
CA ARG A 146 21.39 -8.68 -3.87
C ARG A 146 21.33 -8.29 -5.37
N GLN A 147 20.26 -8.63 -6.08
CA GLN A 147 19.90 -7.97 -7.34
C GLN A 147 18.41 -7.58 -7.32
N CYS A 148 18.19 -6.31 -7.00
CA CYS A 148 17.78 -5.24 -7.91
C CYS A 148 16.26 -5.20 -8.14
N TRP A 149 15.56 -4.58 -7.18
CA TRP A 149 14.13 -4.22 -7.30
C TRP A 149 13.85 -3.30 -8.51
N SER A 150 14.86 -2.61 -9.04
CA SER A 150 14.70 -1.68 -10.17
C SER A 150 14.44 -2.35 -11.52
N GLU A 151 14.84 -3.62 -11.70
CA GLU A 151 14.56 -4.39 -12.92
C GLU A 151 13.15 -4.99 -12.91
N ARG A 152 12.64 -5.34 -11.73
CA ARG A 152 11.27 -5.88 -11.55
C ARG A 152 10.18 -4.85 -11.84
N LEU A 153 10.46 -3.55 -11.67
CA LEU A 153 9.58 -2.45 -12.07
C LEU A 153 9.69 -2.11 -13.57
N ARG A 154 10.85 -2.33 -14.19
CA ARG A 154 11.09 -2.04 -15.61
C ARG A 154 10.28 -2.93 -16.54
N CYS A 155 10.07 -4.21 -16.20
CA CYS A 155 9.16 -5.08 -16.94
C CYS A 155 7.68 -4.65 -16.95
N ARG A 156 7.30 -3.62 -16.16
CA ARG A 156 5.93 -3.10 -16.09
C ARG A 156 5.66 -1.91 -17.00
N LEU A 157 6.71 -1.34 -17.63
CA LEU A 157 6.60 -0.16 -18.49
C LEU A 157 6.93 -0.46 -19.96
N SER A 158 7.23 -1.72 -20.31
CA SER A 158 7.62 -2.13 -21.67
C SER A 158 6.83 -3.33 -22.20
N CYS A 159 5.73 -3.70 -21.55
CA CYS A 159 4.75 -4.67 -22.04
C CYS A 159 3.35 -4.04 -21.98
#